data_AF-A0A8T5T398-F1
#
_entry.id   AF-A0A8T5T398-F1
#
_cell.length_a   1.000
_cell.length_b   1.000
_cell.length_c   1.000
_cell.angle_alpha   90.00
_cell.angle_beta   90.00
_cell.angle_gamma   90.00
#
_symmetry.space_group_name_H-M   'P 1'
#
loop_
_entity.id
_entity.type
_entity.pdbx_description
1 polymer ?
#
loop_
_entity_poly.entity_id
_entity_poly.type
_entity_poly.pdbx_seq_one_letter_code
_entity_poly.pdbx_strand_id
1 'polypeptide(L)'
;PMEYTYDERICNLECGSKCCKSTPPALTSEDFNRIQTKINHQNWFQFISEKSRIRVIGKKENLIDCHFLTEDGLCQIYDYRPLDCELFPLFAKIKQEGEREFRIRWYVWYCPLTEKKGVEELHKKAGYIIHDYLNSKPEIIFEYQKAMLESGAYKKKHFLKEELLTIKSND
;
A
#
# COMPACT_ATOMS: atom_id res chain seq x y z
N PRO A 1 4.46 -24.21 16.80
CA PRO A 1 5.12 -23.38 15.76
C PRO A 1 4.05 -22.49 15.10
N MET A 2 4.26 -21.17 15.04
CA MET A 2 3.32 -20.28 14.35
C MET A 2 3.29 -20.67 12.87
N GLU A 3 2.15 -21.17 12.39
CA GLU A 3 1.98 -21.51 10.98
C GLU A 3 1.80 -20.21 10.19
N TYR A 4 2.89 -19.73 9.58
CA TYR A 4 2.85 -18.60 8.66
C TYR A 4 1.92 -18.89 7.49
N THR A 5 1.14 -17.89 7.06
CA THR A 5 0.36 -17.98 5.82
C THR A 5 1.28 -18.21 4.61
N TYR A 6 0.70 -18.65 3.50
CA TYR A 6 1.45 -18.83 2.25
C TYR A 6 2.14 -17.53 1.81
N ASP A 7 1.44 -16.40 1.92
CA ASP A 7 1.99 -15.11 1.49
C ASP A 7 3.08 -14.60 2.45
N GLU A 8 2.93 -14.79 3.76
CA GLU A 8 3.96 -14.43 4.75
C GLU A 8 5.27 -15.18 4.50
N ARG A 9 5.20 -16.48 4.16
CA ARG A 9 6.37 -17.27 3.80
C ARG A 9 7.08 -16.71 2.57
N ILE A 10 6.32 -16.29 1.55
CA ILE A 10 6.90 -15.67 0.35
C ILE A 10 7.53 -14.32 0.70
N CYS A 11 6.82 -13.48 1.45
CA CYS A 11 7.29 -12.17 1.88
C CYS A 11 8.60 -12.27 2.68
N ASN A 12 8.66 -13.16 3.67
CA ASN A 12 9.85 -13.30 4.52
C ASN A 12 10.95 -14.11 3.82
N LEU A 13 10.70 -15.39 3.52
CA LEU A 13 11.76 -16.34 3.17
C LEU A 13 12.28 -16.16 1.73
N GLU A 14 11.38 -15.93 0.78
CA GLU A 14 11.76 -15.84 -0.64
C GLU A 14 12.11 -14.41 -1.05
N CYS A 15 11.32 -13.44 -0.58
CA CYS A 15 11.54 -12.03 -0.89
C CYS A 15 12.55 -11.38 0.06
N GLY A 16 12.65 -11.82 1.33
CA GLY A 16 13.50 -11.19 2.34
C GLY A 16 12.92 -9.90 2.91
N SER A 17 11.60 -9.71 2.80
CA SER A 17 10.85 -8.52 3.22
C SER A 17 11.36 -7.21 2.59
N LYS A 18 11.79 -7.28 1.32
CA LYS A 18 12.41 -6.16 0.59
C LYS A 18 11.56 -4.89 0.58
N CYS A 19 10.24 -4.98 0.38
CA CYS A 19 9.37 -3.79 0.41
C CYS A 19 9.40 -3.14 1.80
N CYS A 20 9.22 -3.93 2.86
CA CYS A 20 9.30 -3.45 4.23
C CYS A 20 10.69 -2.94 4.64
N LYS A 21 11.78 -3.32 3.95
CA LYS A 21 13.15 -2.83 4.20
C LYS A 21 13.58 -1.65 3.34
N SER A 22 12.70 -1.17 2.46
CA SER A 22 13.08 -0.13 1.49
C SER A 22 12.00 0.91 1.24
N THR A 23 10.83 0.74 1.84
CA THR A 23 9.69 1.65 1.67
C THR A 23 8.89 1.69 2.97
N PRO A 24 8.87 2.83 3.68
CA PRO A 24 7.98 3.02 4.81
C PRO A 24 6.54 3.11 4.31
N PRO A 25 5.57 2.43 4.95
CA PRO A 25 4.19 2.43 4.49
C PRO A 25 3.51 3.79 4.71
N ALA A 26 2.66 4.18 3.77
CA ALA A 26 1.68 5.23 3.96
C ALA A 26 0.36 4.66 4.54
N LEU A 27 -0.11 5.25 5.62
CA LEU A 27 -1.33 4.87 6.32
C LEU A 27 -2.37 5.96 6.15
N THR A 28 -3.58 5.58 5.76
CA THR A 28 -4.74 6.48 5.90
C THR A 28 -5.08 6.68 7.37
N SER A 29 -5.86 7.72 7.70
CA SER A 29 -6.36 7.90 9.08
C SER A 29 -7.15 6.68 9.57
N GLU A 30 -7.88 6.02 8.67
CA GLU A 30 -8.62 4.79 8.96
C GLU A 30 -7.67 3.63 9.24
N ASP A 31 -6.64 3.43 8.41
CA ASP A 31 -5.60 2.43 8.65
C ASP A 31 -4.90 2.66 9.99
N PHE A 32 -4.51 3.90 10.27
CA PHE A 32 -3.82 4.26 11.50
C PHE A 32 -4.66 3.92 12.73
N ASN A 33 -5.92 4.34 12.76
CA ASN A 33 -6.81 4.05 13.88
C ASN A 33 -7.05 2.54 14.04
N ARG A 34 -7.33 1.84 12.92
CA ARG A 34 -7.55 0.38 12.90
C ARG A 34 -6.32 -0.38 13.40
N ILE A 35 -5.13 -0.03 12.91
CA ILE A 35 -3.87 -0.66 13.30
C ILE A 35 -3.55 -0.36 14.77
N GLN A 36 -3.71 0.89 15.22
CA GLN A 36 -3.50 1.26 16.62
C GLN A 36 -4.34 0.40 17.58
N THR A 37 -5.61 0.17 17.26
CA THR A 37 -6.47 -0.71 18.07
C THR A 37 -5.94 -2.15 18.07
N LYS A 38 -5.48 -2.68 16.92
CA LYS A 38 -4.96 -4.05 16.82
C LYS A 38 -3.65 -4.27 17.58
N ILE A 39 -2.82 -3.24 17.70
CA ILE A 39 -1.56 -3.31 18.45
C ILE A 39 -1.70 -2.79 19.89
N ASN A 40 -2.92 -2.63 20.41
CA ASN A 40 -3.20 -2.15 21.78
C ASN A 40 -2.61 -0.76 22.09
N HIS A 41 -2.76 0.20 21.18
CA HIS A 41 -2.33 1.61 21.35
C HIS A 41 -0.88 1.80 21.77
N GLN A 42 -0.05 0.83 21.40
CA GLN A 42 1.38 0.89 21.51
C GLN A 42 1.89 2.17 20.79
N ASN A 43 2.43 3.12 21.56
CA ASN A 43 3.01 4.37 21.04
C ASN A 43 4.46 4.16 20.57
N TRP A 44 4.64 3.78 19.30
CA TRP A 44 5.98 3.51 18.73
C TRP A 44 6.24 4.22 17.41
N PHE A 45 5.28 5.00 16.91
CA PHE A 45 5.34 5.56 15.56
C PHE A 45 6.33 6.73 15.47
N GLN A 46 7.28 6.64 14.54
CA GLN A 46 8.00 7.80 14.05
C GLN A 46 7.42 8.21 12.69
N PHE A 47 6.79 9.38 12.67
CA PHE A 47 6.26 9.94 11.44
C PHE A 47 7.39 10.53 10.59
N ILE A 48 7.51 10.03 9.37
CA ILE A 48 8.36 10.60 8.33
C ILE A 48 7.65 11.79 7.70
N SER A 49 6.33 11.67 7.54
CA SER A 49 5.45 12.73 7.09
C SER A 49 4.07 12.50 7.70
N GLU A 50 3.45 13.59 8.14
CA GLU A 50 2.06 13.62 8.53
C GLU A 50 1.37 14.73 7.73
N LYS A 51 0.42 14.34 6.88
CA LYS A 51 -0.47 15.23 6.15
C LYS A 51 -1.90 14.87 6.54
N SER A 52 -2.83 15.80 6.40
CA SER A 52 -4.22 15.75 6.91
C SER A 52 -4.82 14.35 7.11
N ARG A 53 -4.75 13.48 6.10
CA ARG A 53 -5.33 12.12 6.16
C ARG A 53 -4.33 10.98 5.98
N ILE A 54 -3.04 11.28 5.78
CA ILE A 54 -2.01 10.29 5.46
C ILE A 54 -0.79 10.45 6.36
N ARG A 55 -0.36 9.34 6.96
CA ARG A 55 0.82 9.23 7.82
C ARG A 55 1.80 8.25 7.20
N VAL A 56 3.03 8.67 6.96
CA VAL A 56 4.12 7.78 6.53
C VAL A 56 4.96 7.42 7.73
N ILE A 57 5.12 6.13 8.02
CA ILE A 57 5.71 5.65 9.28
C ILE A 57 6.92 4.77 9.01
N GLY A 58 8.06 5.11 9.60
CA GLY A 58 9.29 4.31 9.54
C GLY A 58 9.76 3.82 10.91
N LYS A 59 10.81 3.01 10.93
CA LYS A 59 11.54 2.67 12.15
C LYS A 59 12.34 3.86 12.67
N LYS A 60 12.56 3.92 13.98
CA LYS A 60 13.24 5.05 14.61
C LYS A 60 14.71 5.14 14.25
N GLU A 61 15.35 3.99 14.22
CA GLU A 61 16.74 3.77 13.86
C GLU A 61 16.98 3.86 12.34
N ASN A 62 15.95 3.57 11.53
CA ASN A 62 16.02 3.62 10.08
C ASN A 62 14.66 3.98 9.47
N LEU A 63 14.50 5.24 9.07
CA LEU A 63 13.24 5.75 8.51
C LEU A 63 12.87 5.09 7.16
N ILE A 64 13.79 4.41 6.49
CA ILE A 64 13.50 3.71 5.23
C ILE A 64 12.82 2.35 5.50
N ASP A 65 13.04 1.78 6.68
CA ASP A 65 12.42 0.52 7.08
C ASP A 65 11.02 0.75 7.63
N CYS A 66 10.11 -0.15 7.27
CA CYS A 66 8.76 -0.23 7.79
C CYS A 66 8.79 -0.47 9.30
N HIS A 67 8.03 0.37 10.01
CA HIS A 67 7.89 0.29 11.46
C HIS A 67 7.42 -1.09 11.95
N PHE A 68 6.55 -1.77 11.20
CA PHE A 68 5.91 -3.03 11.60
C PHE A 68 6.74 -4.28 11.28
N LEU A 69 7.95 -4.12 10.74
CA LEU A 69 8.84 -5.23 10.40
C LEU A 69 9.61 -5.69 11.64
N THR A 70 9.42 -6.94 12.07
CA THR A 70 10.19 -7.53 13.18
C THR A 70 11.65 -7.76 12.78
N GLU A 71 12.49 -8.04 13.77
CA GLU A 71 13.89 -8.45 13.56
C GLU A 71 13.98 -9.74 12.73
N ASP A 72 13.04 -10.67 12.92
CA ASP A 72 12.93 -11.91 12.15
C ASP A 72 12.40 -11.71 10.71
N GLY A 73 12.13 -10.46 10.32
CA GLY A 73 11.64 -10.12 8.98
C GLY A 73 10.15 -10.39 8.75
N LEU A 74 9.36 -10.58 9.81
CA LEU A 74 7.91 -10.76 9.73
C LEU A 74 7.18 -9.43 9.88
N CYS A 75 6.01 -9.31 9.27
CA CYS A 75 5.15 -8.14 9.46
C CYS A 75 4.20 -8.39 10.63
N GLN A 76 4.25 -7.55 11.66
CA GLN A 76 3.38 -7.70 12.83
C GLN A 76 1.90 -7.44 12.54
N ILE A 77 1.61 -6.80 11.39
CA ILE A 77 0.28 -6.37 11.00
C ILE A 77 -0.21 -7.03 9.70
N TYR A 78 0.31 -8.22 9.36
CA TYR A 78 0.12 -8.82 8.03
C TYR A 78 -1.36 -8.97 7.60
N ASP A 79 -2.23 -9.37 8.53
CA ASP A 79 -3.66 -9.59 8.28
C ASP A 79 -4.49 -8.30 8.22
N TYR A 80 -3.93 -7.20 8.69
CA TYR A 80 -4.61 -5.91 8.80
C TYR A 80 -3.71 -4.79 8.25
N ARG A 81 -3.04 -5.11 7.14
CA ARG A 81 -2.16 -4.20 6.40
C ARG A 81 -2.89 -2.90 6.00
N PRO A 82 -2.15 -1.78 5.86
CA PRO A 82 -2.72 -0.54 5.36
C PRO A 82 -2.96 -0.60 3.85
N LEU A 83 -3.74 0.35 3.32
CA LEU A 83 -4.03 0.50 1.89
C LEU A 83 -2.78 0.31 1.00
N ASP A 84 -1.68 0.97 1.34
CA ASP A 84 -0.41 0.88 0.61
C ASP A 84 0.09 -0.56 0.45
N CYS A 85 0.12 -1.29 1.56
CA CYS A 85 0.58 -2.67 1.62
C CYS A 85 -0.42 -3.68 1.04
N GLU A 86 -1.69 -3.31 0.91
CA GLU A 86 -2.72 -4.10 0.23
C GLU A 86 -2.67 -3.96 -1.28
N LEU A 87 -2.29 -2.78 -1.78
CA LEU A 87 -2.09 -2.51 -3.20
C LEU A 87 -0.77 -3.10 -3.72
N PHE A 88 0.24 -3.22 -2.87
CA PHE A 88 1.52 -3.82 -3.23
C PHE A 88 1.35 -5.25 -3.80
N PRO A 89 2.05 -5.62 -4.90
CA PRO A 89 3.16 -4.94 -5.58
C PRO A 89 2.75 -3.96 -6.69
N LEU A 90 1.48 -3.60 -6.77
CA LEU A 90 0.98 -2.66 -7.76
C LEU A 90 0.93 -1.24 -7.22
N PHE A 91 1.17 -0.30 -8.13
CA PHE A 91 1.10 1.12 -7.87
C PHE A 91 0.25 1.78 -8.95
N ALA A 92 -0.69 2.62 -8.54
CA ALA A 92 -1.54 3.36 -9.45
C ALA A 92 -1.15 4.84 -9.45
N LYS A 93 -0.95 5.41 -10.63
CA LYS A 93 -0.98 6.86 -10.83
C LYS A 93 -2.33 7.23 -11.44
N ILE A 94 -3.18 7.84 -10.63
CA ILE A 94 -4.53 8.25 -10.93
C ILE A 94 -4.52 9.75 -11.25
N LYS A 95 -5.19 10.11 -12.35
CA LYS A 95 -5.45 11.48 -12.75
C LYS A 95 -6.94 11.60 -13.04
N GLN A 96 -7.60 12.59 -12.43
CA GLN A 96 -8.98 12.92 -12.76
C GLN A 96 -9.00 13.69 -14.09
N GLU A 97 -9.84 13.26 -15.03
CA GLU A 97 -10.02 13.89 -16.35
C GLU A 97 -11.42 14.52 -16.51
N GLY A 98 -12.40 14.02 -15.76
CA GLY A 98 -13.74 14.60 -15.66
C GLY A 98 -14.31 14.42 -14.25
N GLU A 99 -15.58 14.78 -14.04
CA GLU A 99 -16.21 14.75 -12.70
C GLU A 99 -16.12 13.35 -12.05
N ARG A 100 -16.38 12.29 -12.82
CA ARG A 100 -16.29 10.89 -12.38
C ARG A 100 -15.49 10.03 -13.36
N GLU A 101 -14.55 10.65 -14.08
CA GLU A 101 -13.68 10.00 -15.06
C GLU A 101 -12.21 10.11 -14.63
N PHE A 102 -11.55 8.96 -14.55
CA PHE A 102 -10.20 8.82 -14.02
C PHE A 102 -9.32 8.02 -14.97
N ARG A 103 -8.17 8.60 -15.35
CA ARG A 103 -7.10 7.87 -16.04
C ARG A 103 -6.19 7.22 -15.00
N ILE A 104 -6.05 5.90 -15.08
CA ILE A 104 -5.25 5.11 -14.14
C ILE A 104 -4.08 4.49 -14.89
N ARG A 105 -2.86 4.87 -14.50
CA ARG A 105 -1.62 4.22 -14.94
C ARG A 105 -1.17 3.24 -13.88
N TRP A 106 -1.14 1.97 -14.25
CA TRP A 106 -0.69 0.89 -13.40
C TRP A 106 0.79 0.62 -13.61
N TYR A 107 1.47 0.42 -12.50
CA TYR A 107 2.86 0.03 -12.44
C TYR A 107 3.01 -1.17 -11.52
N VAL A 108 4.03 -1.98 -11.75
CA VAL A 108 4.32 -3.17 -10.97
C VAL A 108 5.76 -3.15 -10.50
N TRP A 109 5.98 -3.51 -9.24
CA TRP A 109 7.30 -3.85 -8.72
C TRP A 109 7.57 -5.34 -8.94
N TYR A 110 8.77 -5.68 -9.41
CA TYR A 110 9.27 -7.05 -9.35
C TYR A 110 9.22 -7.63 -7.93
N CYS A 111 8.28 -8.55 -7.69
CA CYS A 111 8.03 -9.19 -6.42
C CYS A 111 7.71 -10.67 -6.65
N PRO A 112 8.25 -11.61 -5.82
CA PRO A 112 7.89 -13.03 -5.92
C PRO A 112 6.38 -13.31 -5.82
N LEU A 113 5.63 -12.46 -5.09
CA LEU A 113 4.16 -12.56 -5.04
C LEU A 113 3.51 -12.31 -6.40
N THR A 114 4.09 -11.45 -7.25
CA THR A 114 3.58 -11.20 -8.60
C THR A 114 3.64 -12.46 -9.45
N GLU A 115 4.76 -13.19 -9.39
CA GLU A 115 4.93 -14.44 -10.13
C GLU A 115 3.99 -15.53 -9.60
N LYS A 116 3.86 -15.63 -8.27
CA LYS A 116 3.08 -16.71 -7.62
C LYS A 116 1.57 -16.53 -7.68
N LYS A 117 1.08 -15.29 -7.62
CA LYS A 117 -0.35 -14.97 -7.68
C LYS A 117 -0.84 -14.65 -9.09
N GLY A 118 0.07 -14.27 -9.97
CA GLY A 118 -0.26 -13.73 -11.28
C GLY A 118 -0.58 -12.24 -11.22
N VAL A 119 0.01 -11.48 -12.15
CA VAL A 119 -0.16 -10.02 -12.22
C VAL A 119 -1.61 -9.61 -12.50
N GLU A 120 -2.36 -10.42 -13.24
CA GLU A 120 -3.76 -10.15 -13.59
C GLU A 120 -4.68 -10.19 -12.37
N GLU A 121 -4.50 -11.19 -11.49
CA GLU A 121 -5.31 -11.32 -10.27
C GLU A 121 -4.99 -10.21 -9.27
N LEU A 122 -3.71 -9.87 -9.11
CA LEU A 122 -3.29 -8.71 -8.32
C LEU A 122 -3.90 -7.42 -8.85
N HIS A 123 -3.90 -7.26 -10.17
CA HIS A 123 -4.46 -6.09 -10.83
C HIS A 123 -5.97 -6.00 -10.62
N LYS A 124 -6.69 -7.12 -10.74
CA LYS A 124 -8.12 -7.20 -10.47
C LYS A 124 -8.45 -6.79 -9.02
N LYS A 125 -7.73 -7.34 -8.05
CA LYS A 125 -7.89 -6.97 -6.62
C LYS A 125 -7.64 -5.48 -6.40
N ALA A 126 -6.51 -4.96 -6.90
CA ALA A 126 -6.16 -3.55 -6.76
C ALA A 126 -7.19 -2.64 -7.46
N GLY A 127 -7.71 -3.06 -8.61
CA GLY A 127 -8.78 -2.35 -9.33
C GLY A 127 -10.04 -2.19 -8.49
N TYR A 128 -10.49 -3.23 -7.79
CA TYR A 128 -11.64 -3.13 -6.88
C TYR A 128 -11.41 -2.14 -5.74
N ILE A 129 -10.23 -2.19 -5.10
CA ILE A 129 -9.86 -1.27 -4.03
C ILE A 129 -9.87 0.18 -4.55
N ILE A 130 -9.17 0.44 -5.65
CA ILE A 130 -9.11 1.79 -6.24
C ILE A 130 -10.50 2.28 -6.66
N HIS A 131 -11.32 1.43 -7.26
CA HIS A 131 -12.70 1.78 -7.61
C HIS A 131 -13.52 2.17 -6.38
N ASP A 132 -13.45 1.39 -5.30
CA ASP A 132 -14.18 1.68 -4.05
C ASP A 132 -13.75 3.02 -3.44
N TYR A 133 -12.44 3.29 -3.38
CA TYR A 133 -11.93 4.58 -2.91
C TYR A 133 -12.36 5.74 -3.80
N LEU A 134 -12.25 5.61 -5.12
CA LEU A 134 -12.66 6.67 -6.04
C LEU A 134 -14.16 6.96 -5.98
N ASN A 135 -14.97 5.95 -5.66
CA ASN A 135 -16.42 6.12 -5.52
C ASN A 135 -16.82 6.71 -4.16
N SER A 136 -16.17 6.31 -3.06
CA SER A 136 -16.60 6.64 -1.70
C SER A 136 -15.80 7.77 -1.04
N LYS A 137 -14.47 7.81 -1.25
CA LYS A 137 -13.51 8.68 -0.55
C LYS A 137 -12.35 9.09 -1.49
N PRO A 138 -12.62 9.71 -2.66
CA PRO A 138 -11.60 9.98 -3.69
C PRO A 138 -10.47 10.87 -3.18
N GLU A 139 -10.74 11.78 -2.26
CA GLU A 139 -9.73 12.64 -1.63
C GLU A 139 -8.64 11.84 -0.92
N ILE A 140 -8.98 10.69 -0.32
CA ILE A 140 -8.01 9.84 0.37
C ILE A 140 -7.03 9.22 -0.63
N ILE A 141 -7.51 8.72 -1.78
CA ILE A 141 -6.63 8.08 -2.74
C ILE A 141 -5.67 9.08 -3.41
N PHE A 142 -6.12 10.31 -3.63
CA PHE A 142 -5.26 11.37 -4.14
C PHE A 142 -4.23 11.84 -3.10
N GLU A 143 -4.60 11.97 -1.83
CA GLU A 143 -3.65 12.27 -0.75
C GLU A 143 -2.63 11.14 -0.58
N TYR A 144 -3.07 9.88 -0.59
CA TYR A 144 -2.20 8.70 -0.53
C TYR A 144 -1.18 8.72 -1.66
N GLN A 145 -1.65 8.90 -2.90
CA GLN A 145 -0.76 8.99 -4.06
C GLN A 145 0.27 10.11 -3.91
N LYS A 146 -0.14 11.28 -3.42
CA LYS A 146 0.77 12.41 -3.20
C LYS A 146 1.83 12.07 -2.16
N ALA A 147 1.45 11.48 -1.03
CA ALA A 147 2.39 11.07 0.02
C ALA A 147 3.42 10.06 -0.51
N MET A 148 2.98 9.11 -1.32
CA MET A 148 3.87 8.10 -1.93
C MET A 148 4.84 8.69 -2.97
N LEU A 149 4.42 9.74 -3.70
CA LEU A 149 5.30 10.48 -4.62
C LEU A 149 6.39 11.22 -3.86
N GLU A 150 6.05 11.86 -2.77
CA GLU A 150 6.96 12.67 -1.95
C GLU A 150 7.94 11.80 -1.14
N SER A 151 7.50 10.63 -0.65
CA SER A 151 8.37 9.68 0.07
C SER A 151 9.38 8.97 -0.85
N GLY A 152 9.23 9.08 -2.17
CA GLY A 152 10.09 8.42 -3.15
C GLY A 152 9.80 6.93 -3.33
N ALA A 153 8.70 6.41 -2.79
CA ALA A 153 8.27 5.01 -2.91
C ALA A 153 8.04 4.57 -4.38
N TYR A 154 7.77 5.53 -5.26
CA TYR A 154 7.52 5.29 -6.69
C TYR A 154 8.78 5.01 -7.55
N LYS A 155 9.98 4.93 -6.98
CA LYS A 155 11.25 4.91 -7.75
C LYS A 155 11.60 3.57 -8.43
N LYS A 156 11.11 2.42 -7.95
CA LYS A 156 11.51 1.07 -8.43
C LYS A 156 10.35 0.28 -9.04
N LYS A 157 9.76 0.76 -10.13
CA LYS A 157 8.58 0.15 -10.74
C LYS A 157 8.60 0.20 -12.26
N HIS A 158 7.94 -0.76 -12.88
CA HIS A 158 7.79 -0.86 -14.33
C HIS A 158 6.36 -0.52 -14.73
N PHE A 159 6.18 0.12 -15.89
CA PHE A 159 4.86 0.34 -16.45
C PHE A 159 4.20 -1.00 -16.75
N LEU A 160 2.95 -1.16 -16.32
CA LEU A 160 2.15 -2.34 -16.60
C LEU A 160 1.14 -2.04 -17.72
N LYS A 161 0.21 -1.11 -17.45
CA LYS A 161 -0.81 -0.68 -18.42
C LYS A 161 -1.44 0.66 -18.02
N GLU A 162 -2.24 1.22 -18.91
CA GLU A 162 -3.09 2.39 -18.66
C GLU A 162 -4.53 2.07 -19.02
N GLU A 163 -5.49 2.60 -18.25
CA GLU A 163 -6.92 2.46 -18.51
C GLU A 163 -7.70 3.73 -18.09
N LEU A 164 -8.91 3.86 -18.63
CA LEU A 164 -9.88 4.88 -18.25
C LEU A 164 -10.99 4.22 -17.43
N LEU A 165 -11.29 4.82 -16.29
CA LEU A 165 -12.35 4.40 -15.38
C LEU A 165 -13.40 5.50 -15.26
N THR A 166 -14.64 5.18 -15.58
CA THR A 166 -15.80 6.05 -15.37
C THR A 166 -16.68 5.45 -14.28
N ILE A 167 -16.86 6.17 -13.17
CA ILE A 167 -17.72 5.72 -12.08
C ILE A 167 -19.12 6.25 -12.30
N LYS A 168 -20.09 5.36 -12.52
CA LYS A 168 -21.49 5.77 -12.68
C LYS A 168 -22.00 6.33 -11.35
N SER A 169 -22.85 7.35 -11.42
CA SER A 169 -23.65 7.77 -10.27
C SER A 169 -24.68 6.67 -10.01
N ASN A 170 -24.88 6.30 -8.75
CA ASN A 170 -26.08 5.55 -8.38
C ASN A 170 -27.18 6.62 -8.28
N ASP A 171 -28.02 6.71 -9.31
CA ASP A 171 -29.29 7.45 -9.26
C ASP A 171 -30.24 6.82 -8.22
#